data_AF-A0A7K6NN93-F1
#
_entry.id   AF-A0A7K6NN93-F1
#
_cell.length_a   1.000
_cell.length_b   1.000
_cell.length_c   1.000
_cell.angle_alpha   90.00
_cell.angle_beta   90.00
_cell.angle_gamma   90.00
#
_symmetry.space_group_name_H-M   'P 1'
#
loop_
_entity.id
_entity.type
_entity.pdbx_description
1 polymer ?
#
loop_
_entity_poly.entity_id
_entity_poly.type
_entity_poly.pdbx_seq_one_letter_code
_entity_poly.pdbx_strand_id
1 'polypeptide(L)'
;PPGPGTYTLPRLVGPNTVYTTASPCHSMVGKRKRGGFAEDLARTPGPAAFPKVEVDTYKTRAPCYSMASKAGAGGDRTIKPGPADY
;
A
#
# COMPACT_ATOMS: atom_id res chain seq x y z
N PRO A 1 50.74 -21.39 37.22
CA PRO A 1 49.58 -22.10 36.62
C PRO A 1 48.28 -21.54 37.25
N PRO A 2 47.17 -21.46 36.51
CA PRO A 2 45.88 -21.05 37.08
C PRO A 2 45.47 -21.95 38.26
N GLY A 3 44.95 -21.36 39.33
CA GLY A 3 44.52 -22.09 40.53
C GLY A 3 43.23 -22.89 40.30
N PRO A 4 42.90 -23.88 41.14
CA PRO A 4 41.80 -24.84 40.91
C PRO A 4 40.40 -24.20 40.74
N GLY A 5 40.19 -22.95 41.17
CA GLY A 5 38.94 -22.20 40.99
C GLY A 5 38.90 -21.26 39.78
N THR A 6 39.91 -21.26 38.90
CA THR A 6 40.03 -20.29 37.78
C THR A 6 39.70 -20.88 36.40
N TYR A 7 39.19 -22.11 36.34
CA TYR A 7 38.73 -22.72 35.09
C TYR A 7 37.41 -22.10 34.64
N THR A 8 37.45 -21.32 33.57
CA THR A 8 36.26 -20.81 32.89
C THR A 8 35.83 -21.81 31.83
N LEU A 9 34.59 -22.29 31.92
CA LEU A 9 34.04 -23.19 30.91
C LEU A 9 33.84 -22.43 29.59
N PRO A 10 34.26 -23.02 28.45
CA PRO A 10 34.04 -22.41 27.15
C PRO A 10 32.55 -22.40 26.79
N ARG A 11 32.10 -21.38 26.05
CA ARG A 11 30.72 -21.33 25.53
C ARG A 11 30.49 -22.48 24.54
N LEU A 12 29.47 -23.29 24.81
CA LEU A 12 29.11 -24.47 24.01
C LEU A 12 28.02 -24.20 22.98
N VAL A 13 27.28 -23.08 23.08
CA VAL A 13 26.15 -22.75 22.20
C VAL A 13 26.21 -21.29 21.77
N GLY A 14 25.93 -21.03 20.49
CA GLY A 14 25.91 -19.69 19.89
C GLY A 14 27.12 -19.41 19.00
N PRO A 15 27.20 -18.20 18.39
CA PRO A 15 28.33 -17.81 17.57
C PRO A 15 29.61 -17.80 18.42
N ASN A 16 30.71 -18.34 17.87
CA ASN A 16 32.03 -18.51 18.52
C ASN A 16 32.09 -19.59 19.61
N THR A 17 31.73 -20.84 19.29
CA THR A 17 32.05 -21.99 20.16
C THR A 17 33.52 -22.39 20.01
N VAL A 18 34.14 -22.88 21.08
CA VAL A 18 35.58 -23.26 21.07
C VAL A 18 35.88 -24.42 20.11
N TYR A 19 34.89 -25.26 19.84
CA TYR A 19 35.04 -26.44 18.98
C TYR A 19 34.59 -26.19 17.53
N THR A 20 33.78 -25.15 17.28
CA THR A 20 33.23 -24.90 15.94
C THR A 20 33.05 -23.40 15.72
N THR A 21 33.70 -22.90 14.67
CA THR A 21 33.46 -21.57 14.14
C THR A 21 32.11 -21.57 13.42
N ALA A 22 31.15 -20.80 13.94
CA ALA A 22 29.86 -20.61 13.29
C ALA A 22 29.88 -19.31 12.50
N SER A 23 29.38 -19.35 11.26
CA SER A 23 29.17 -18.13 10.48
C SER A 23 28.15 -17.21 11.16
N PRO A 24 28.25 -15.88 11.00
CA PRO A 24 27.25 -14.96 11.52
C PRO A 24 25.84 -15.31 11.04
N CYS A 25 24.91 -15.51 11.97
CA CYS A 25 23.49 -15.71 11.67
C CYS A 25 22.75 -14.40 11.93
N HIS A 26 22.30 -13.75 10.86
CA HIS A 26 21.54 -12.51 10.94
C HIS A 26 20.09 -12.76 10.55
N SER A 27 19.16 -12.47 11.46
CA SER A 27 17.73 -12.43 11.14
C SER A 27 17.31 -10.99 10.84
N MET A 28 16.82 -10.74 9.62
CA MET A 28 16.19 -9.47 9.29
C MET A 28 14.70 -9.54 9.66
N VAL A 29 14.38 -9.23 10.91
CA VAL A 29 12.99 -9.04 11.34
C VAL A 29 12.79 -7.55 11.61
N GLY A 30 12.06 -6.88 10.72
CA GLY A 30 11.62 -5.49 10.94
C GLY A 30 10.61 -5.40 12.08
N LYS A 31 10.47 -4.21 12.68
CA LYS A 31 9.41 -3.96 13.67
C LYS A 31 8.05 -4.19 13.00
N ARG A 32 7.31 -5.21 13.44
CA ARG A 32 5.91 -5.39 13.03
C ARG A 32 5.10 -4.21 13.58
N LYS A 33 4.25 -3.62 12.74
CA LYS A 33 3.32 -2.57 13.17
C LYS A 33 2.30 -3.22 14.13
N ARG A 34 2.53 -3.09 15.43
CA ARG A 34 1.58 -3.55 16.44
C ARG A 34 0.25 -2.82 16.27
N GLY A 35 -0.84 -3.56 16.18
CA GLY A 35 -2.20 -3.03 15.99
C GLY A 35 -2.56 -2.70 14.54
N GLY A 36 -1.83 -3.26 13.57
CA GLY A 36 -2.23 -3.20 12.16
C GLY A 36 -3.48 -4.01 11.86
N PHE A 37 -4.14 -3.73 10.74
CA PHE A 37 -5.31 -4.48 10.25
C PHE A 37 -5.05 -5.99 10.06
N ALA A 38 -3.78 -6.39 9.85
CA ALA A 38 -3.39 -7.80 9.77
C ALA A 38 -3.34 -8.51 11.15
N GLU A 39 -3.26 -7.75 12.24
CA GLU A 39 -3.26 -8.27 13.61
C GLU A 39 -4.65 -8.17 14.26
N ASP A 40 -5.42 -7.13 13.93
CA ASP A 40 -6.77 -6.90 14.45
C ASP A 40 -7.83 -7.09 13.34
N LEU A 41 -8.28 -8.33 13.18
CA LEU A 41 -9.30 -8.73 12.20
C LEU A 41 -10.66 -8.05 12.44
N ALA A 42 -10.91 -7.50 13.63
CA ALA A 42 -12.14 -6.76 13.90
C ALA A 42 -12.16 -5.38 13.21
N ARG A 43 -10.98 -4.84 12.85
CA ARG A 43 -10.85 -3.56 12.15
C ARG A 43 -10.87 -3.69 10.63
N THR A 44 -10.70 -4.89 10.09
CA THR A 44 -10.82 -5.12 8.65
C THR A 44 -12.29 -5.18 8.26
N PRO A 45 -12.80 -4.27 7.42
CA PRO A 45 -14.15 -4.39 6.92
C PRO A 45 -14.25 -5.66 6.07
N GLY A 46 -15.42 -6.32 6.06
CA GLY A 46 -15.61 -7.57 5.34
C GLY A 46 -15.30 -7.44 3.84
N PRO A 47 -15.04 -8.54 3.11
CA PRO A 47 -14.65 -8.49 1.69
C PRO A 47 -15.66 -7.73 0.80
N ALA A 48 -16.94 -7.72 1.18
CA ALA A 48 -18.00 -7.00 0.49
C ALA A 48 -18.01 -5.47 0.71
N ALA A 49 -17.23 -4.96 1.66
CA ALA A 49 -17.16 -3.54 1.99
C ALA A 49 -16.07 -2.79 1.20
N PHE A 50 -15.19 -3.50 0.50
CA PHE A 50 -14.24 -2.87 -0.43
C PHE A 50 -14.96 -2.49 -1.73
N PRO A 51 -14.75 -1.26 -2.25
CA PRO A 51 -15.34 -0.87 -3.52
C PRO A 51 -14.77 -1.74 -4.64
N LYS A 52 -15.63 -2.11 -5.59
CA LYS A 52 -15.20 -2.82 -6.80
C LYS A 52 -14.30 -1.90 -7.62
N VAL A 53 -13.01 -2.23 -7.70
CA VAL A 53 -12.07 -1.52 -8.58
C VAL A 53 -12.40 -1.87 -10.03
N GLU A 54 -12.46 -0.85 -10.89
CA GLU A 54 -12.62 -1.07 -12.33
C GLU A 54 -11.43 -1.86 -12.87
N VAL A 55 -11.71 -2.94 -13.60
CA VAL A 55 -10.68 -3.86 -14.12
C VAL A 55 -9.70 -3.15 -15.06
N ASP A 56 -10.15 -2.06 -15.67
CA ASP A 56 -9.40 -1.13 -16.52
C ASP A 56 -8.22 -0.44 -15.81
N THR A 57 -8.17 -0.50 -14.47
CA THR A 57 -7.04 0.03 -13.68
C THR A 57 -5.77 -0.82 -13.86
N TYR A 58 -5.92 -2.13 -14.11
CA TYR A 58 -4.79 -3.07 -14.20
C TYR A 58 -4.70 -3.76 -15.56
N LYS A 59 -5.77 -3.73 -16.36
CA LYS A 59 -5.79 -4.30 -17.71
C LYS A 59 -5.86 -3.21 -18.75
N THR A 60 -5.30 -3.47 -19.92
CA THR A 60 -5.44 -2.59 -21.08
C THR A 60 -6.91 -2.47 -21.45
N ARG A 61 -7.51 -1.32 -21.13
CA ARG A 61 -8.90 -1.01 -21.48
C ARG A 61 -9.05 -0.83 -22.99
N ALA A 62 -10.21 -1.21 -23.53
CA ALA A 62 -10.60 -0.80 -24.87
C ALA A 62 -10.83 0.74 -24.89
N PRO A 63 -10.61 1.42 -26.01
CA PRO A 63 -10.93 2.84 -26.11
C PRO A 63 -12.44 3.06 -25.91
N CYS A 64 -12.80 3.90 -24.94
CA CYS A 64 -14.19 4.29 -24.67
C CYS A 64 -14.42 5.70 -25.24
N TYR A 65 -15.43 5.84 -26.10
CA TYR A 65 -15.82 7.11 -26.72
C TYR A 65 -17.25 7.45 -26.28
N SER A 66 -17.48 8.70 -25.88
CA SER A 66 -18.82 9.24 -25.68
C SER A 66 -19.14 10.26 -26.78
N MET A 67 -20.26 10.08 -27.47
CA MET A 67 -20.81 11.08 -28.37
C MET A 67 -21.76 11.99 -27.59
N ALA A 68 -21.21 12.83 -26.71
CA ALA A 68 -22.01 13.88 -26.08
C ALA A 68 -22.14 15.04 -27.07
N SER A 69 -23.35 15.30 -27.58
CA SER A 69 -23.63 16.55 -28.29
C SER A 69 -23.40 17.70 -27.31
N LYS A 70 -22.51 18.65 -27.64
CA LYS A 70 -22.44 19.91 -26.89
C LYS A 70 -23.84 20.51 -26.89
N ALA A 71 -24.47 20.62 -25.72
CA ALA A 71 -25.68 21.43 -25.61
C ALA A 71 -25.28 22.83 -26.07
N GLY A 72 -25.76 23.26 -27.24
CA GLY A 72 -25.52 24.61 -27.73
C GLY A 72 -25.96 25.57 -26.64
N ALA A 73 -25.08 26.48 -26.25
CA ALA A 73 -25.45 27.57 -25.35
C ALA A 73 -26.74 28.18 -25.91
N GLY A 74 -27.81 28.16 -25.11
CA GLY A 74 -29.11 28.70 -25.51
C GLY A 74 -28.91 30.14 -25.96
N GLY A 75 -28.98 30.38 -27.27
CA GLY A 75 -28.88 31.72 -27.83
C GLY A 75 -30.02 32.58 -27.30
N ASP A 76 -29.68 33.77 -26.84
CA ASP A 76 -30.64 34.82 -26.50
C ASP A 76 -31.59 35.03 -27.70
N ARG A 77 -32.87 34.70 -27.50
CA ARG A 77 -33.94 34.81 -28.51
C ARG A 77 -34.65 36.17 -28.44
N THR A 78 -33.99 37.20 -27.92
CA THR A 78 -34.58 38.54 -27.90
C THR A 78 -34.58 39.13 -29.32
N ILE A 79 -35.75 39.21 -29.95
CA ILE A 79 -35.96 40.02 -31.17
C ILE A 79 -35.81 41.49 -30.74
N LYS A 80 -34.71 42.12 -31.12
CA LYS A 80 -34.50 43.55 -30.87
C LYS A 80 -35.10 44.32 -32.06
N PRO A 81 -36.13 45.18 -31.86
CA PRO A 81 -36.73 45.95 -32.94
C PRO A 81 -35.70 46.90 -33.56
N GLY A 82 -35.86 47.18 -34.86
CA GLY A 82 -34.98 48.11 -35.57
C GLY A 82 -35.28 49.56 -35.19
N PRO A 83 -34.35 50.50 -35.43
CA PRO A 83 -34.54 51.92 -35.10
C PRO A 83 -35.69 52.61 -35.85
N ALA A 84 -36.34 51.94 -36.81
CA ALA A 84 -37.50 52.45 -37.54
C ALA A 84 -38.85 51.93 -37.01
N ASP A 85 -38.85 51.12 -35.94
CA ASP A 85 -40.07 50.49 -35.38
C ASP A 85 -40.59 51.19 -34.11
N TYR A 86 -40.25 52.48 -33.89
CA TYR A 86 -40.81 53.35 -32.84
C TYR A 86 -41.54 54.55 -33.45
#